data_AF-A0AAU8MW55-F1
#
_entry.id   AF-A0AAU8MW55-F1
#
_cell.length_a   1.000
_cell.length_b   1.000
_cell.length_c   1.000
_cell.angle_alpha   90.00
_cell.angle_beta   90.00
_cell.angle_gamma   90.00
#
_symmetry.space_group_name_H-M   'P 1'
#
loop_
_entity.id
_entity.type
_entity.pdbx_description
1 polymer ?
#
loop_
_entity_poly.entity_id
_entity_poly.type
_entity_poly.pdbx_seq_one_letter_code
_entity_poly.pdbx_strand_id
1 'polypeptide(L)'
;MFFNCHPAARRRWRWLCLIPLLTACSTTGRVTEATTGCAWTRPIRVSRQDQLTDLTARQILAHNEAGRRLCGWQPNQPANPPHP
;
A
#
# COMPACT_ATOMS: atom_id res chain seq x y z
N MET A 1 43.01 12.77 10.11
CA MET A 1 43.01 11.74 11.17
C MET A 1 42.79 10.39 10.51
N PHE A 2 43.87 9.62 10.35
CA PHE A 2 43.81 8.24 9.84
C PHE A 2 43.71 7.31 11.04
N PHE A 3 42.57 6.65 11.22
CA PHE A 3 42.44 5.63 12.25
C PHE A 3 43.09 4.34 11.76
N ASN A 4 44.29 4.08 12.27
CA ASN A 4 44.95 2.78 12.20
C ASN A 4 44.13 1.73 12.96
N CYS A 5 43.54 0.76 12.25
CA CYS A 5 42.92 -0.41 12.87
C CYS A 5 43.96 -1.53 13.06
N HIS A 6 44.30 -1.83 14.31
CA HIS A 6 45.12 -2.97 14.71
C HIS A 6 44.48 -4.33 14.30
N PRO A 7 45.25 -5.34 13.86
CA PRO A 7 44.74 -6.59 13.28
C PRO A 7 44.43 -7.70 14.30
N ALA A 8 43.95 -7.38 15.51
CA ALA A 8 43.68 -8.38 16.57
C ALA A 8 42.18 -8.65 16.84
N ALA A 9 41.26 -8.05 16.07
CA ALA A 9 39.81 -8.06 16.39
C ALA A 9 38.91 -8.78 15.36
N ARG A 10 39.46 -9.64 14.49
CA ARG A 10 38.69 -10.22 13.36
C ARG A 10 37.67 -11.32 13.73
N ARG A 11 37.70 -11.90 14.93
CA ARG A 11 36.85 -13.06 15.27
C ARG A 11 35.47 -12.71 15.87
N ARG A 12 35.29 -11.49 16.38
CA ARG A 12 34.04 -11.07 17.05
C ARG A 12 33.08 -10.27 16.14
N TRP A 13 33.54 -9.80 14.98
CA TRP A 13 32.74 -9.00 14.06
C TRP A 13 31.74 -9.82 13.21
N ARG A 14 32.01 -11.11 12.94
CA ARG A 14 31.07 -11.95 12.16
C ARG A 14 29.70 -12.11 12.82
N TRP A 15 29.61 -11.98 14.14
CA TRP A 15 28.36 -12.05 14.88
C TRP A 15 27.55 -10.75 14.82
N LEU A 16 28.21 -9.60 14.64
CA LEU A 16 27.54 -8.29 14.59
C LEU A 16 26.67 -8.09 13.34
N CYS A 17 26.97 -8.80 12.23
CA CYS A 17 26.15 -8.74 11.01
C CYS A 17 24.99 -9.75 11.00
N LEU A 18 25.07 -10.84 11.76
CA LEU A 18 24.03 -11.89 11.80
C LEU A 18 22.85 -11.54 12.72
N ILE A 19 23.09 -10.71 13.74
CA ILE A 19 22.05 -10.28 14.69
C ILE A 19 20.91 -9.49 14.00
N PRO A 20 21.14 -8.48 13.13
CA PRO A 20 20.04 -7.71 12.53
C PRO A 20 19.18 -8.51 11.53
N LEU A 21 19.71 -9.58 10.95
CA LEU A 21 18.96 -10.45 10.02
C LEU A 21 17.89 -11.29 10.73
N LEU A 22 18.12 -11.65 12.00
CA LEU A 22 17.21 -12.50 12.77
C LEU A 22 16.02 -11.72 13.38
N THR A 23 16.15 -10.40 13.53
CA THR A 23 15.12 -9.55 14.17
C THR A 23 14.12 -8.91 13.20
N ALA A 24 14.26 -9.18 11.89
CA ALA A 24 13.46 -8.50 10.85
C ALA A 24 11.99 -8.97 10.77
N CYS A 25 11.64 -10.12 11.35
CA CYS A 25 10.29 -10.69 11.21
C CYS A 25 9.27 -10.17 12.25
N SER A 26 9.71 -9.38 13.24
CA SER A 26 8.85 -8.89 14.33
C SER A 26 8.34 -7.46 14.14
N THR A 27 8.70 -6.78 13.04
CA THR A 27 8.34 -5.37 12.79
C THR A 27 7.16 -5.18 11.84
N THR A 28 6.59 -6.25 11.29
CA THR A 28 5.31 -6.15 10.57
C THR A 28 4.18 -6.00 11.58
N GLY A 29 3.82 -4.74 11.88
CA GLY A 29 2.62 -4.40 12.64
C GLY A 29 1.33 -4.91 11.97
N ARG A 30 0.19 -4.74 12.65
CA ARG A 30 -1.11 -5.17 12.11
C ARG A 30 -1.36 -4.55 10.74
N VAL A 31 -1.72 -5.38 9.78
CA VAL A 31 -2.17 -4.99 8.44
C VAL A 31 -3.55 -4.34 8.56
N THR A 32 -3.58 -3.01 8.64
CA THR A 32 -4.76 -2.14 8.51
C THR A 32 -4.89 -1.63 7.07
N GLU A 33 -6.05 -1.11 6.65
CA GLU A 33 -6.20 -0.48 5.33
C GLU A 33 -5.11 0.59 5.07
N ALA A 34 -4.73 1.36 6.10
CA ALA A 34 -3.66 2.35 6.02
C ALA A 34 -2.27 1.75 5.74
N THR A 35 -2.04 0.49 6.11
CA THR A 35 -0.75 -0.22 5.92
C THR A 35 -0.74 -1.17 4.72
N THR A 36 -1.90 -1.51 4.14
CA THR A 36 -2.01 -2.40 2.95
C THR A 36 -1.65 -1.72 1.64
N GLY A 37 -1.49 -0.39 1.62
CA GLY A 37 -1.34 0.37 0.39
C GLY A 37 -2.63 0.52 -0.42
N CYS A 38 -3.77 0.01 0.04
CA CYS A 38 -5.07 0.15 -0.65
C CYS A 38 -5.87 1.39 -0.20
N ALA A 39 -5.45 2.08 0.87
CA ALA A 39 -6.16 3.24 1.40
C ALA A 39 -6.17 4.45 0.46
N TRP A 40 -5.07 4.71 -0.28
CA TRP A 40 -4.99 5.87 -1.18
C TRP A 40 -5.74 5.65 -2.49
N THR A 41 -6.15 4.42 -2.79
CA THR A 41 -6.83 4.09 -4.04
C THR A 41 -8.33 3.84 -3.88
N ARG A 42 -8.95 4.02 -2.71
CA ARG A 42 -10.39 3.76 -2.45
C ARG A 42 -11.33 4.06 -3.64
N PRO A 43 -12.45 3.31 -3.79
CA PRO A 43 -13.34 3.46 -4.94
C PRO A 43 -13.82 4.89 -5.14
N ILE A 44 -13.69 5.38 -6.36
CA ILE A 44 -14.23 6.69 -6.77
C ILE A 44 -15.73 6.50 -7.04
N ARG A 45 -16.55 7.27 -6.33
CA ARG A 45 -18.01 7.29 -6.49
C ARG A 45 -18.41 8.51 -7.30
N VAL A 46 -19.16 8.28 -8.37
CA VAL A 46 -19.66 9.33 -9.26
C VAL A 46 -21.15 9.56 -8.94
N SER A 47 -21.52 10.81 -8.73
CA SER A 47 -22.90 11.26 -8.54
C SER A 47 -23.64 11.40 -9.87
N ARG A 48 -24.97 11.55 -9.84
CA ARG A 48 -25.73 11.85 -11.07
C ARG A 48 -25.48 13.26 -11.60
N GLN A 49 -24.94 14.15 -10.76
CA GLN A 49 -24.66 15.54 -11.10
C GLN A 49 -23.25 15.72 -11.71
N ASP A 50 -22.39 14.71 -11.62
CA ASP A 50 -21.04 14.78 -12.13
C ASP A 50 -21.04 14.68 -13.66
N GLN A 51 -20.52 15.70 -14.33
CA GLN A 51 -20.32 15.65 -15.78
C GLN A 51 -18.94 15.12 -16.10
N LEU A 52 -18.90 13.94 -16.72
CA LEU A 52 -17.66 13.28 -17.12
C LEU A 52 -17.60 13.19 -18.64
N THR A 53 -16.39 13.33 -19.17
CA THR A 53 -16.12 12.85 -20.54
C THR A 53 -16.06 11.33 -20.53
N ASP A 54 -16.32 10.70 -21.68
CA ASP A 54 -16.19 9.24 -21.81
C ASP A 54 -14.80 8.73 -21.43
N LEU A 55 -13.75 9.51 -21.73
CA LEU A 55 -12.38 9.15 -21.37
C LEU A 55 -12.20 9.10 -19.85
N THR A 56 -12.66 10.13 -19.14
CA THR A 56 -12.59 10.18 -17.67
C THR A 56 -13.41 9.06 -17.03
N ALA A 57 -14.61 8.79 -17.54
CA ALA A 57 -15.45 7.69 -17.05
C ALA A 57 -14.74 6.34 -17.17
N ARG A 58 -14.08 6.07 -18.30
CA ARG A 58 -13.29 4.84 -18.50
C ARG A 58 -12.10 4.74 -17.54
N GLN A 59 -11.41 5.84 -17.26
CA GLN A 59 -10.29 5.86 -16.32
C GLN A 59 -10.75 5.55 -14.90
N ILE A 60 -11.87 6.13 -14.46
CA ILE A 60 -12.47 5.86 -13.15
C ILE A 60 -12.90 4.39 -13.04
N LEU A 61 -13.52 3.85 -14.10
CA LEU A 61 -13.91 2.45 -14.14
C LEU A 61 -12.70 1.52 -14.00
N ALA A 62 -11.64 1.75 -14.79
CA ALA A 62 -10.42 0.95 -14.75
C ALA A 62 -9.74 0.99 -13.37
N HIS A 63 -9.71 2.18 -12.74
CA HIS A 63 -9.20 2.35 -11.38
C HIS A 63 -9.99 1.51 -10.36
N ASN A 64 -11.32 1.62 -10.39
CA ASN A 64 -12.20 0.89 -9.47
C ASN A 64 -12.12 -0.64 -9.68
N GLU A 65 -12.00 -1.10 -10.92
CA GLU A 65 -11.82 -2.52 -11.25
C GLU A 65 -10.48 -3.07 -10.78
N ALA A 66 -9.39 -2.30 -10.93
CA ALA A 66 -8.08 -2.66 -10.40
C ALA A 66 -8.15 -2.80 -8.87
N GLY A 67 -8.81 -1.86 -8.20
CA GLY A 67 -9.10 -1.94 -6.77
C GLY A 67 -9.94 -3.13 -6.33
N ARG A 68 -10.99 -3.45 -7.08
CA ARG A 68 -11.79 -4.66 -6.82
C ARG A 68 -10.94 -5.92 -6.92
N ARG A 69 -10.05 -6.00 -7.92
CA ARG A 69 -9.18 -7.16 -8.15
C ARG A 69 -8.05 -7.27 -7.11
N LEU A 70 -7.40 -6.17 -6.78
CA LEU A 70 -6.17 -6.16 -5.97
C LEU A 70 -6.43 -5.90 -4.47
N CYS A 71 -7.45 -5.11 -4.17
CA CYS A 71 -7.77 -4.60 -2.84
C CYS A 71 -9.14 -5.06 -2.32
N GLY A 72 -9.88 -5.88 -3.09
CA GLY A 72 -11.16 -6.44 -2.66
C GLY A 72 -12.29 -5.43 -2.51
N TRP A 73 -12.19 -4.25 -3.15
CA TRP A 73 -13.25 -3.24 -3.03
C TRP A 73 -14.55 -3.70 -3.64
N GLN A 74 -15.64 -3.27 -3.02
CA GLN A 74 -16.98 -3.59 -3.48
C GLN A 74 -17.53 -2.46 -4.36
N PRO A 75 -18.22 -2.80 -5.46
CA PRO A 75 -18.97 -1.82 -6.23
C PRO A 75 -20.10 -1.24 -5.36
N ASN A 76 -20.30 0.07 -5.45
CA ASN A 76 -21.37 0.70 -4.70
C ASN A 76 -22.71 0.38 -5.33
N GLN A 77 -23.67 0.04 -4.48
CA GLN A 77 -25.09 0.05 -4.84
C GLN A 77 -25.50 1.47 -5.24
N PRO A 78 -26.43 1.63 -6.19
CA PRO A 78 -26.86 2.95 -6.65
C PRO A 78 -27.37 3.78 -5.47
N ALA A 79 -26.89 5.02 -5.36
CA ALA A 79 -27.41 6.00 -4.43
C ALA A 79 -28.85 6.34 -4.83
N ASN A 80 -29.81 5.82 -4.04
CA ASN A 80 -31.27 5.93 -4.12
C ASN A 80 -31.94 5.79 -5.51
N PRO A 81 -32.99 4.96 -5.64
CA PRO A 81 -33.81 4.94 -6.85
C PRO A 81 -34.38 6.34 -7.12
N PRO A 82 -34.67 6.68 -8.39
CA PRO A 82 -35.37 7.92 -8.71
C PRO A 82 -36.67 7.96 -7.90
N HIS A 83 -36.83 9.00 -7.07
CA HIS A 83 -38.15 9.33 -6.55
C HIS A 83 -38.98 9.89 -7.73
N PRO A 84 -40.25 9.47 -7.88
CA PRO A 84 -41.11 9.88 -8.98
C PRO A 84 -41.33 11.40 -9.05
#